data_AF-X6P709-F1
#
_entry.id   AF-X6P709-F1
#
_cell.length_a   1.000
_cell.length_b   1.000
_cell.length_c   1.000
_cell.angle_alpha   90.00
_cell.angle_beta   90.00
_cell.angle_gamma   90.00
#
_symmetry.space_group_name_H-M   'P 1'
#
loop_
_entity.id
_entity.type
_entity.pdbx_description
1 polymer ?
#
loop_
_entity_poly.entity_id
_entity_poly.type
_entity_poly.pdbx_seq_one_letter_code
_entity_poly.pdbx_strand_id
1 'polypeptide(L)'
;KCYENAFGVFNTRFGEQHQKTVRVRLILEHINEKDKSVQWWEEKDENNKDEIIGKFKRLTRNGFREWLLDQKEWKDDVKSEDIPAIRATIESDIEYDAVMMFCFLILFFLFKNQTKQCESGGFDIFFFLFCCQFQQAYIIVDKTKKLIKMKDLTLEELTRQSFSCINSQFSKKMQQENWAFDLVDMSDNIINSDKAVRQSFMTEKPSFKILWKLIVNGKHKIIKNALVVMIAISEYIDDTKWPNIPNLKKKNARNYQQIFREELNYQFMSNKHPKMQKRSVQSFLAKFAANHEYDGLIIIICGHGENGNML
;
A
#
# COMPACT_ATOMS: atom_id res chain seq x y z
N LYS A 1 13.65 8.08 -31.68
CA LYS A 1 12.16 8.12 -31.49
C LYS A 1 11.76 8.68 -30.12
N CYS A 2 12.36 8.25 -28.99
CA CYS A 2 12.08 8.87 -27.68
C CYS A 2 12.48 10.35 -27.61
N TYR A 3 13.59 10.74 -28.25
CA TYR A 3 14.08 12.14 -28.29
C TYR A 3 13.12 13.09 -29.01
N GLU A 4 12.70 12.74 -30.23
CA GLU A 4 11.69 13.44 -31.03
C GLU A 4 10.39 13.67 -30.23
N ASN A 5 9.93 12.63 -29.52
CA ASN A 5 8.73 12.71 -28.70
C ASN A 5 8.90 13.62 -27.48
N ALA A 6 10.04 13.54 -26.78
CA ALA A 6 10.33 14.42 -25.66
C ALA A 6 10.42 15.89 -26.12
N PHE A 7 11.11 16.14 -27.23
CA PHE A 7 11.25 17.47 -27.79
C PHE A 7 9.90 18.05 -28.23
N GLY A 8 9.04 17.24 -28.84
CA GLY A 8 7.67 17.60 -29.18
C GLY A 8 6.84 18.07 -27.98
N VAL A 9 6.95 17.38 -26.83
CA VAL A 9 6.24 17.77 -25.59
C VAL A 9 6.68 19.15 -25.08
N PHE A 10 7.98 19.46 -25.14
CA PHE A 10 8.49 20.76 -24.71
C PHE A 10 8.10 21.88 -25.67
N ASN A 11 8.16 21.64 -26.99
CA ASN A 11 7.69 22.58 -28.00
C ASN A 11 6.21 22.92 -27.81
N THR A 12 5.35 21.90 -27.63
CA THR A 12 3.91 22.11 -27.41
C THR A 12 3.62 22.88 -26.13
N ARG A 13 4.40 22.64 -25.06
CA ARG A 13 4.11 23.21 -23.74
C ARG A 13 4.66 24.61 -23.52
N PHE A 14 5.81 24.93 -24.13
CA PHE A 14 6.52 26.18 -23.84
C PHE A 14 6.74 27.06 -25.07
N GLY A 15 6.53 26.54 -26.28
CA GLY A 15 6.89 27.22 -27.52
C GLY A 15 8.34 26.97 -27.91
N GLU A 16 8.61 26.98 -29.21
CA GLU A 16 9.90 26.58 -29.78
C GLU A 16 11.05 27.51 -29.37
N GLN A 17 10.78 28.83 -29.38
CA GLN A 17 11.76 29.87 -29.07
C GLN A 17 11.92 30.13 -27.57
N HIS A 18 11.19 29.40 -26.72
CA HIS A 18 11.23 29.62 -25.29
C HIS A 18 12.54 29.07 -24.70
N GLN A 19 13.17 29.85 -23.81
CA GLN A 19 14.51 29.57 -23.28
C GLN A 19 14.68 28.15 -22.71
N LYS A 20 13.63 27.61 -22.06
CA LYS A 20 13.64 26.22 -21.53
C LYS A 20 13.69 25.17 -22.64
N THR A 21 12.97 25.39 -23.72
CA THR A 21 12.94 24.51 -24.90
C THR A 21 14.29 24.51 -25.60
N VAL A 22 14.90 25.69 -25.79
CA VAL A 22 16.24 25.83 -26.37
C VAL A 22 17.30 25.14 -25.52
N ARG A 23 17.24 25.30 -24.19
CA ARG A 23 18.19 24.63 -23.28
C ARG A 23 18.05 23.11 -23.31
N VAL A 24 16.84 22.57 -23.34
CA VAL A 24 16.60 21.13 -23.47
C VAL A 24 17.08 20.62 -24.82
N ARG A 25 16.85 21.37 -25.91
CA ARG A 25 17.38 21.05 -27.25
C ARG A 25 18.89 20.87 -27.23
N LEU A 26 19.62 21.85 -26.70
CA LEU A 26 21.08 21.80 -26.61
C LEU A 26 21.59 20.64 -25.75
N ILE A 27 20.91 20.31 -24.65
CA ILE A 27 21.25 19.15 -23.81
C ILE A 27 21.01 17.84 -24.57
N LEU A 28 19.90 17.75 -25.31
CA LEU A 28 19.56 16.55 -26.08
C LEU A 28 20.48 16.38 -27.29
N GLU A 29 20.87 17.46 -27.97
CA GLU A 29 21.86 17.45 -29.05
C GLU A 29 23.22 16.98 -28.53
N HIS A 30 23.64 17.44 -27.34
CA HIS A 30 24.87 16.98 -26.70
C HIS A 30 24.81 15.50 -26.25
N ILE A 31 23.62 15.00 -25.89
CA ILE A 31 23.40 13.57 -25.61
C ILE A 31 23.42 12.75 -26.93
N ASN A 32 22.90 13.29 -28.03
CA ASN A 32 22.90 12.63 -29.33
C ASN A 32 24.31 12.57 -29.95
N GLU A 33 25.21 13.52 -29.64
CA GLU A 33 26.64 13.39 -29.97
C GLU A 33 27.31 12.27 -29.17
N LYS A 34 26.88 12.01 -27.91
CA LYS A 34 27.32 10.82 -27.16
C LYS A 34 26.88 9.52 -27.83
N ASP A 35 25.73 9.46 -28.50
CA ASP A 35 25.26 8.22 -29.15
C ASP A 35 26.24 7.69 -30.21
N LYS A 36 26.94 8.55 -30.96
CA LYS A 36 27.95 8.08 -31.94
C LYS A 36 29.17 7.45 -31.26
N SER A 37 29.64 8.06 -30.17
CA SER A 37 30.78 7.54 -29.41
C SER A 37 30.42 6.29 -28.61
N VAL A 38 29.17 6.21 -28.11
CA VAL A 38 28.62 5.03 -27.45
C VAL A 38 28.46 3.90 -28.47
N GLN A 39 27.88 4.17 -29.64
CA GLN A 39 27.74 3.16 -30.68
C GLN A 39 29.11 2.65 -31.17
N TRP A 40 30.06 3.55 -31.40
CA TRP A 40 31.44 3.16 -31.74
C TRP A 40 32.07 2.28 -30.66
N TRP A 41 31.83 2.58 -29.38
CA TRP A 41 32.30 1.78 -28.26
C TRP A 41 31.60 0.42 -28.19
N GLU A 42 30.28 0.37 -28.36
CA GLU A 42 29.48 -0.85 -28.31
C GLU A 42 29.83 -1.84 -29.44
N GLU A 43 30.20 -1.34 -30.62
CA GLU A 43 30.59 -2.15 -31.78
C GLU A 43 31.98 -2.81 -31.62
N LYS A 44 32.79 -2.40 -30.64
CA LYS A 44 34.07 -3.05 -30.34
C LYS A 44 33.88 -4.37 -29.59
N ASP A 45 34.60 -5.40 -30.03
CA ASP A 45 34.72 -6.65 -29.29
C ASP A 45 35.53 -6.45 -27.99
N GLU A 46 35.41 -7.41 -27.08
CA GLU A 46 36.02 -7.34 -25.74
C GLU A 46 37.54 -7.19 -25.78
N ASN A 47 38.25 -7.83 -26.72
CA ASN A 47 39.71 -7.72 -26.81
C ASN A 47 40.14 -6.31 -27.23
N ASN A 48 39.41 -5.72 -28.17
CA ASN A 48 39.62 -4.34 -28.61
C ASN A 48 39.32 -3.36 -27.46
N LYS A 49 38.24 -3.56 -26.71
CA LYS A 49 37.91 -2.74 -25.54
C LYS A 49 39.00 -2.80 -24.47
N ASP A 50 39.52 -3.99 -24.18
CA ASP A 50 40.59 -4.21 -23.21
C ASP A 50 41.90 -3.50 -23.63
N GLU A 51 42.27 -3.56 -24.91
CA GLU A 51 43.42 -2.82 -25.41
C GLU A 51 43.22 -1.30 -25.25
N ILE A 52 42.06 -0.79 -25.66
CA ILE A 52 41.74 0.63 -25.59
C ILE A 52 41.76 1.12 -24.14
N ILE A 53 41.13 0.40 -23.21
CA ILE A 53 41.14 0.71 -21.77
C ILE A 53 42.57 0.65 -21.23
N GLY A 54 43.35 -0.36 -21.63
CA GLY A 54 44.75 -0.51 -21.24
C GLY A 54 45.61 0.67 -21.66
N LYS A 55 45.41 1.18 -22.87
CA LYS A 55 46.10 2.37 -23.40
C LYS A 55 45.60 3.65 -22.74
N PHE A 56 44.29 3.78 -22.55
CA PHE A 56 43.65 4.89 -21.86
C PHE A 56 44.22 5.09 -20.45
N LYS A 57 44.45 4.00 -19.71
CA LYS A 57 45.03 4.02 -18.35
C LYS A 57 46.53 4.34 -18.32
N ARG A 58 47.29 3.98 -19.36
CA ARG A 58 48.77 4.12 -19.38
C ARG A 58 49.26 5.42 -20.00
N LEU A 59 48.54 5.96 -20.97
CA LEU A 59 48.96 7.13 -21.73
C LEU A 59 48.42 8.42 -21.11
N THR A 60 49.13 9.53 -21.34
CA THR A 60 48.58 10.87 -21.01
C THR A 60 47.39 11.18 -21.91
N ARG A 61 46.57 12.17 -21.56
CA ARG A 61 45.42 12.59 -22.38
C ARG A 61 45.79 12.86 -23.84
N ASN A 62 46.94 13.50 -24.07
CA ASN A 62 47.44 13.77 -25.43
C ASN A 62 48.02 12.51 -26.07
N GLY A 63 48.77 11.70 -25.33
CA GLY A 63 49.31 10.43 -25.84
C GLY A 63 48.21 9.44 -26.26
N PHE A 64 47.10 9.38 -25.50
CA PHE A 64 45.95 8.56 -25.87
C PHE A 64 45.27 9.08 -27.15
N ARG A 65 45.11 10.41 -27.28
CA ARG A 65 44.58 11.04 -28.50
C ARG A 65 45.44 10.73 -29.72
N GLU A 66 46.76 10.90 -29.61
CA GLU A 66 47.69 10.62 -30.70
C GLU A 66 47.68 9.13 -31.07
N TRP A 67 47.73 8.25 -30.09
CA TRP A 67 47.67 6.80 -30.30
C TRP A 67 46.37 6.37 -31.01
N LEU A 68 45.22 6.89 -30.58
CA LEU A 68 43.92 6.52 -31.13
C LEU A 68 43.76 6.97 -32.58
N LEU A 69 44.29 8.15 -32.92
CA LEU A 69 44.26 8.69 -34.29
C LEU A 69 45.29 8.02 -35.23
N ASP A 70 46.33 7.39 -34.69
CA ASP A 70 47.36 6.69 -35.46
C ASP A 70 47.00 5.21 -35.72
N GLN A 71 45.97 4.67 -35.05
CA GLN A 71 45.52 3.30 -35.29
C GLN A 71 44.88 3.15 -36.67
N LYS A 72 45.57 2.44 -37.57
CA LYS A 72 45.09 2.16 -38.94
C LYS A 72 43.70 1.53 -38.97
N GLU A 73 43.35 0.76 -37.94
CA GLU A 73 42.07 0.06 -37.86
C GLU A 73 40.88 1.01 -37.64
N TRP A 74 41.07 2.15 -36.97
CA TRP A 74 39.96 3.04 -36.58
C TRP A 74 40.14 4.47 -37.08
N LYS A 75 41.18 4.72 -37.89
CA LYS A 75 41.57 6.03 -38.39
C LYS A 75 40.47 6.72 -39.20
N ASP A 76 39.66 5.93 -39.91
CA ASP A 76 38.57 6.46 -40.74
C ASP A 76 37.27 6.66 -39.94
N ASP A 77 37.14 5.99 -38.78
CA ASP A 77 35.94 6.03 -37.94
C ASP A 77 36.02 7.08 -36.83
N VAL A 78 37.23 7.43 -36.37
CA VAL A 78 37.45 8.33 -35.24
C VAL A 78 38.11 9.61 -35.70
N LYS A 79 37.42 10.74 -35.56
CA LYS A 79 38.00 12.07 -35.79
C LYS A 79 38.48 12.67 -34.49
N SER A 80 39.34 13.68 -34.62
CA SER A 80 39.85 14.40 -33.44
C SER A 80 38.75 15.06 -32.59
N GLU A 81 37.59 15.36 -33.18
CA GLU A 81 36.43 15.94 -32.51
C GLU A 81 35.65 14.93 -31.66
N ASP A 82 35.75 13.63 -31.97
CA ASP A 82 35.07 12.55 -31.24
C ASP A 82 35.80 12.14 -29.95
N ILE A 83 37.10 12.47 -29.86
CA ILE A 83 37.99 12.06 -28.76
C ILE A 83 37.45 12.42 -27.37
N PRO A 84 36.92 13.64 -27.10
CA PRO A 84 36.36 13.95 -25.78
C PRO A 84 35.17 13.06 -25.42
N ALA A 85 34.31 12.74 -26.38
CA ALA A 85 33.12 11.92 -26.16
C ALA A 85 33.49 10.44 -25.97
N ILE A 86 34.41 9.89 -26.78
CA ILE A 86 34.96 8.53 -26.58
C ILE A 86 35.62 8.41 -25.20
N ARG A 87 36.42 9.39 -24.78
CA ARG A 87 37.03 9.38 -23.44
C ARG A 87 35.97 9.40 -22.35
N ALA A 88 34.92 10.21 -22.47
CA ALA A 88 33.83 10.24 -21.51
C ALA A 88 33.05 8.91 -21.47
N THR A 89 32.88 8.24 -22.61
CA THR A 89 32.27 6.91 -22.68
C THR A 89 33.14 5.87 -21.97
N ILE A 90 34.45 5.84 -22.23
CA ILE A 90 35.39 4.91 -21.57
C ILE A 90 35.49 5.20 -20.06
N GLU A 91 35.54 6.48 -19.65
CA GLU A 91 35.51 6.88 -18.24
C GLU A 91 34.23 6.38 -17.57
N SER A 92 33.07 6.55 -18.22
CA SER A 92 31.79 6.02 -17.73
C SER A 92 31.77 4.50 -17.67
N ASP A 93 32.39 3.81 -18.61
CA ASP A 93 32.45 2.33 -18.65
C ASP A 93 33.33 1.79 -17.52
N ILE A 94 34.50 2.39 -17.32
CA ILE A 94 35.42 2.08 -16.21
C ILE A 94 34.78 2.42 -14.85
N GLU A 95 34.10 3.56 -14.74
CA GLU A 95 33.38 3.95 -13.52
C GLU A 95 32.19 3.04 -13.26
N TYR A 96 31.45 2.65 -14.30
CA TYR A 96 30.36 1.69 -14.16
C TYR A 96 30.89 0.34 -13.67
N ASP A 97 31.98 -0.16 -14.25
CA ASP A 97 32.63 -1.39 -13.79
C ASP A 97 33.18 -1.26 -12.36
N ALA A 98 33.77 -0.13 -12.00
CA ALA A 98 34.31 0.10 -10.66
C ALA A 98 33.21 0.26 -9.60
N VAL A 99 32.13 0.98 -9.92
CA VAL A 99 30.96 1.15 -9.05
C VAL A 99 30.20 -0.16 -8.94
N MET A 100 30.01 -0.89 -10.03
CA MET A 100 29.39 -2.22 -10.02
C MET A 100 30.26 -3.22 -9.26
N MET A 101 31.58 -3.20 -9.41
CA MET A 101 32.52 -4.01 -8.60
C MET A 101 32.53 -3.61 -7.13
N PHE A 102 32.48 -2.32 -6.80
CA PHE A 102 32.44 -1.84 -5.42
C PHE A 102 31.11 -2.17 -4.74
N CYS A 103 29.99 -2.00 -5.45
CA CYS A 103 28.68 -2.47 -5.03
C CYS A 103 28.67 -3.99 -4.88
N PHE A 104 29.29 -4.74 -5.78
CA PHE A 104 29.43 -6.19 -5.69
C PHE A 104 30.27 -6.61 -4.48
N LEU A 105 31.36 -5.90 -4.17
CA LEU A 105 32.20 -6.15 -2.99
C LEU A 105 31.46 -5.82 -1.69
N ILE A 106 30.74 -4.70 -1.62
CA ILE A 106 29.91 -4.34 -0.46
C ILE A 106 28.82 -5.39 -0.25
N LEU A 107 28.13 -5.81 -1.31
CA LEU A 107 27.13 -6.86 -1.26
C LEU A 107 27.76 -8.20 -0.84
N PHE A 108 28.92 -8.58 -1.40
CA PHE A 108 29.67 -9.77 -1.03
C PHE A 108 30.01 -9.81 0.47
N PHE A 109 30.49 -8.70 1.04
CA PHE A 109 30.78 -8.60 2.48
C PHE A 109 29.51 -8.63 3.36
N LEU A 110 28.43 -7.99 2.92
CA LEU A 110 27.14 -8.03 3.62
C LEU A 110 26.52 -9.44 3.62
N PHE A 111 26.69 -10.20 2.53
CA PHE A 111 26.21 -11.58 2.41
C PHE A 111 27.10 -12.61 3.11
N LYS A 112 28.42 -12.40 3.17
CA LYS A 112 29.34 -13.28 3.94
C LYS A 112 29.05 -13.26 5.44
N ASN A 113 28.49 -12.16 5.95
CA ASN A 113 28.05 -12.05 7.35
C ASN A 113 26.68 -12.70 7.63
N GLN A 114 25.92 -13.10 6.60
CA GLN A 114 24.61 -13.75 6.77
C GLN A 114 24.57 -15.23 6.38
N THR A 115 25.63 -15.76 5.77
CA THR A 115 25.71 -17.17 5.35
C THR A 115 26.29 -18.05 6.45
N LYS A 116 25.47 -18.34 7.46
CA LYS A 116 25.57 -19.59 8.26
C LYS A 116 24.46 -20.59 7.96
N GLN A 117 23.50 -20.29 7.08
CA GLN A 117 22.51 -21.25 6.62
C GLN A 117 22.13 -21.00 5.15
N CYS A 118 21.98 -22.12 4.44
CA CYS A 118 21.51 -22.31 3.06
C CYS A 118 22.53 -22.16 1.92
N GLU A 119 22.83 -23.32 1.34
CA GLU A 119 23.48 -23.53 0.05
C GLU A 119 22.42 -23.59 -1.08
N SER A 120 22.84 -23.19 -2.28
CA SER A 120 22.16 -23.21 -3.60
C SER A 120 21.05 -22.15 -3.81
N GLY A 121 21.00 -21.38 -4.89
CA GLY A 121 21.80 -21.27 -6.12
C GLY A 121 21.26 -20.07 -6.94
N GLY A 122 22.15 -19.38 -7.66
CA GLY A 122 22.01 -17.99 -8.11
C GLY A 122 20.79 -17.59 -8.94
N PHE A 123 20.21 -16.41 -8.63
CA PHE A 123 19.40 -15.61 -9.58
C PHE A 123 19.14 -14.13 -9.20
N ASP A 124 19.88 -13.48 -8.29
CA ASP A 124 19.29 -12.30 -7.59
C ASP A 124 19.82 -10.88 -7.87
N ILE A 125 20.73 -10.69 -8.83
CA ILE A 125 21.21 -9.32 -9.15
C ILE A 125 20.34 -8.61 -10.19
N PHE A 126 19.74 -9.35 -11.14
CA PHE A 126 18.71 -8.81 -12.04
C PHE A 126 17.41 -8.44 -11.30
N PHE A 127 17.15 -9.11 -10.16
CA PHE A 127 15.99 -8.87 -9.31
C PHE A 127 16.04 -7.50 -8.62
N PHE A 128 17.23 -7.06 -8.19
CA PHE A 128 17.38 -5.81 -7.45
C PHE A 128 17.12 -4.56 -8.31
N LEU A 129 17.57 -4.56 -9.58
CA LEU A 129 17.31 -3.49 -10.55
C LEU A 129 15.86 -3.51 -11.09
N PHE A 130 15.24 -4.69 -11.20
CA PHE A 130 13.80 -4.81 -11.51
C PHE A 130 12.90 -4.36 -10.34
N CYS A 131 13.34 -4.60 -9.09
CA CYS A 131 12.64 -4.15 -7.89
C CYS A 131 12.50 -2.62 -7.77
N CYS A 132 13.44 -1.86 -8.35
CA CYS A 132 13.33 -0.40 -8.41
C CYS A 132 12.22 0.11 -9.36
N GLN A 133 11.74 -0.70 -10.32
CA GLN A 133 10.72 -0.23 -11.27
C GLN A 133 9.27 -0.51 -10.85
N PHE A 134 9.01 -1.43 -9.91
CA PHE A 134 7.64 -1.67 -9.44
C PHE A 134 7.61 -2.19 -7.98
N GLN A 135 7.66 -1.29 -7.00
CA GLN A 135 7.25 -1.61 -5.62
C GLN A 135 5.72 -1.71 -5.56
N GLN A 136 5.19 -2.76 -6.18
CA GLN A 136 3.78 -3.09 -6.21
C GLN A 136 3.44 -3.93 -4.98
N ALA A 137 2.41 -3.53 -4.27
CA ALA A 137 1.82 -4.31 -3.18
C ALA A 137 0.32 -4.31 -3.28
N TYR A 138 -0.32 -5.15 -2.49
CA TYR A 138 -1.77 -5.16 -2.36
C TYR A 138 -2.21 -4.64 -1.01
N ILE A 139 -3.32 -3.94 -1.00
CA ILE A 139 -4.02 -3.58 0.23
C ILE A 139 -5.43 -4.18 0.22
N ILE A 140 -5.80 -4.79 1.33
CA ILE A 140 -7.11 -5.38 1.55
C ILE A 140 -7.93 -4.42 2.39
N VAL A 141 -9.02 -3.92 1.81
CA VAL A 141 -10.00 -3.01 2.45
C VAL A 141 -11.37 -3.68 2.36
N ASP A 142 -11.95 -4.05 3.49
CA ASP A 142 -13.26 -4.74 3.58
C ASP A 142 -13.37 -5.92 2.59
N LYS A 143 -12.38 -6.83 2.64
CA LYS A 143 -12.24 -8.01 1.75
C LYS A 143 -11.96 -7.68 0.27
N THR A 144 -11.92 -6.41 -0.12
CA THR A 144 -11.56 -5.99 -1.47
C THR A 144 -10.05 -5.79 -1.57
N LYS A 145 -9.42 -6.46 -2.53
CA LYS A 145 -7.98 -6.35 -2.79
C LYS A 145 -7.72 -5.26 -3.83
N LYS A 146 -6.88 -4.28 -3.50
CA LYS A 146 -6.48 -3.17 -4.39
C LYS A 146 -4.97 -3.16 -4.58
N LEU A 147 -4.52 -2.91 -5.80
CA LEU A 147 -3.10 -2.76 -6.13
C LEU A 147 -2.64 -1.34 -5.77
N ILE A 148 -1.55 -1.25 -5.03
CA ILE A 148 -0.86 0.01 -4.74
C ILE A 148 0.55 -0.01 -5.35
N LYS A 149 1.04 1.17 -5.71
CA LYS A 149 2.40 1.39 -6.21
C LYS A 149 3.09 2.37 -5.28
N MET A 150 4.14 1.91 -4.62
CA MET A 150 4.92 2.73 -3.71
C MET A 150 6.11 3.34 -4.44
N LYS A 151 6.43 4.60 -4.12
CA LYS A 151 7.65 5.26 -4.60
C LYS A 151 8.86 4.87 -3.74
N ASP A 152 8.62 4.82 -2.44
CA ASP A 152 9.61 4.51 -1.41
C ASP A 152 8.99 3.50 -0.43
N LEU A 153 9.79 2.54 0.06
CA LEU A 153 9.36 1.57 1.07
C LEU A 153 9.37 2.17 2.48
N THR A 154 8.48 3.13 2.71
CA THR A 154 8.27 3.81 3.99
C THR A 154 6.83 3.64 4.48
N LEU A 155 6.64 3.76 5.80
CA LEU A 155 5.32 3.76 6.42
C LEU A 155 4.45 4.91 5.94
N GLU A 156 5.07 6.08 5.73
CA GLU A 156 4.37 7.27 5.24
C GLU A 156 3.78 7.04 3.84
N GLU A 157 4.58 6.52 2.91
CA GLU A 157 4.12 6.23 1.56
C GLU A 157 3.07 5.12 1.55
N LEU A 158 3.25 4.06 2.36
CA LEU A 158 2.25 3.01 2.51
C LEU A 158 0.92 3.60 3.01
N THR A 159 0.98 4.45 4.03
CA THR A 159 -0.20 5.14 4.58
C THR A 159 -0.88 6.00 3.52
N ARG A 160 -0.11 6.79 2.77
CA ARG A 160 -0.62 7.63 1.67
C ARG A 160 -1.35 6.82 0.60
N GLN A 161 -0.75 5.70 0.17
CA GLN A 161 -1.36 4.80 -0.81
C GLN A 161 -2.56 4.04 -0.23
N SER A 162 -2.56 3.78 1.07
CA SER A 162 -3.70 3.18 1.77
C SER A 162 -4.90 4.12 1.75
N PHE A 163 -4.70 5.41 2.04
CA PHE A 163 -5.76 6.41 1.99
C PHE A 163 -6.38 6.56 0.60
N SER A 164 -5.58 6.50 -0.47
CA SER A 164 -6.11 6.55 -1.85
C SER A 164 -7.02 5.36 -2.19
N CYS A 165 -6.88 4.26 -1.46
CA CYS A 165 -7.70 3.05 -1.61
C CYS A 165 -9.02 3.09 -0.83
N ILE A 166 -9.20 4.06 0.07
CA ILE A 166 -10.39 4.19 0.92
C ILE A 166 -11.49 4.93 0.15
N ASN A 167 -12.66 4.31 -0.04
CA ASN A 167 -13.80 4.94 -0.71
C ASN A 167 -14.44 6.03 0.19
N SER A 168 -15.10 7.01 -0.43
CA SER A 168 -15.93 8.06 0.18
C SER A 168 -16.84 7.59 1.32
N GLN A 169 -17.39 6.37 1.26
CA GLN A 169 -18.22 5.80 2.35
C GLN A 169 -17.44 5.62 3.65
N PHE A 170 -16.17 5.21 3.58
CA PHE A 170 -15.32 5.06 4.76
C PHE A 170 -14.81 6.40 5.27
N SER A 171 -14.59 7.37 4.39
CA SER A 171 -14.28 8.75 4.81
C SER A 171 -15.41 9.32 5.69
N LYS A 172 -16.68 9.03 5.35
CA LYS A 172 -17.82 9.37 6.21
C LYS A 172 -17.76 8.66 7.57
N LYS A 173 -17.45 7.35 7.60
CA LYS A 173 -17.27 6.61 8.87
C LYS A 173 -16.16 7.20 9.74
N MET A 174 -15.01 7.57 9.16
CA MET A 174 -13.93 8.22 9.91
C MET A 174 -14.37 9.54 10.52
N GLN A 175 -15.06 10.39 9.75
CA GLN A 175 -15.46 11.73 10.19
C GLN A 175 -16.65 11.74 11.16
N GLN A 176 -17.64 10.87 10.94
CA GLN A 176 -18.93 10.91 11.67
C GLN A 176 -19.00 9.89 12.79
N GLU A 177 -18.33 8.75 12.64
CA GLU A 177 -18.42 7.63 13.59
C GLU A 177 -17.12 7.46 14.40
N ASN A 178 -16.19 8.41 14.33
CA ASN A 178 -14.88 8.39 15.02
C ASN A 178 -14.10 7.09 14.77
N TRP A 179 -14.01 6.62 13.53
CA TRP A 179 -13.16 5.46 13.21
C TRP A 179 -11.75 5.87 12.79
N ALA A 180 -10.75 5.10 13.24
CA ALA A 180 -9.39 5.05 12.75
C ALA A 180 -9.15 3.71 12.07
N PHE A 181 -7.99 3.55 11.47
CA PHE A 181 -7.49 2.25 11.06
C PHE A 181 -6.02 2.09 11.41
N ASP A 182 -5.63 0.84 11.63
CA ASP A 182 -4.25 0.42 11.62
C ASP A 182 -3.95 -0.33 10.32
N LEU A 183 -2.71 -0.23 9.87
CA LEU A 183 -2.18 -1.08 8.82
C LEU A 183 -1.54 -2.31 9.46
N VAL A 184 -1.94 -3.49 9.00
CA VAL A 184 -1.41 -4.76 9.49
C VAL A 184 -0.90 -5.63 8.33
N ASP A 185 0.03 -6.53 8.63
CA ASP A 185 0.43 -7.58 7.69
C ASP A 185 -0.63 -8.68 7.56
N MET A 186 -0.33 -9.72 6.79
CA MET A 186 -1.26 -10.83 6.59
C MET A 186 -1.48 -11.70 7.83
N SER A 187 -0.58 -11.62 8.82
CA SER A 187 -0.64 -12.27 10.13
C SER A 187 -1.23 -11.37 11.22
N ASP A 188 -1.81 -10.23 10.82
CA ASP A 188 -2.43 -9.22 11.68
C ASP A 188 -1.46 -8.51 12.66
N ASN A 189 -0.16 -8.51 12.35
CA ASN A 189 0.82 -7.68 13.06
C ASN A 189 0.77 -6.23 12.58
N ILE A 190 0.77 -5.28 13.51
CA ILE A 190 0.74 -3.84 13.19
C ILE A 190 2.02 -3.40 12.49
N ILE A 191 1.88 -2.72 11.36
CA ILE A 191 2.96 -2.10 10.60
C ILE A 191 3.10 -0.65 11.07
N ASN A 192 4.04 -0.40 11.96
CA ASN A 192 4.27 0.90 12.59
C ASN A 192 5.68 1.49 12.35
N SER A 193 6.46 0.90 11.43
CA SER A 193 7.79 1.39 11.09
C SER A 193 8.17 1.07 9.64
N ASP A 194 9.09 1.87 9.09
CA ASP A 194 9.68 1.61 7.76
C ASP A 194 10.36 0.25 7.67
N LYS A 195 10.99 -0.20 8.77
CA LYS A 195 11.60 -1.53 8.84
C LYS A 195 10.56 -2.63 8.62
N ALA A 196 9.40 -2.51 9.28
CA ALA A 196 8.31 -3.47 9.11
C ALA A 196 7.77 -3.47 7.67
N VAL A 197 7.61 -2.29 7.06
CA VAL A 197 7.23 -2.17 5.63
C VAL A 197 8.23 -2.91 4.75
N ARG A 198 9.53 -2.62 4.87
CA ARG A 198 10.58 -3.27 4.07
C ARG A 198 10.58 -4.79 4.26
N GLN A 199 10.38 -5.27 5.48
CA GLN A 199 10.27 -6.70 5.77
C GLN A 199 9.07 -7.35 5.07
N SER A 200 7.91 -6.69 5.04
CA SER A 200 6.74 -7.21 4.30
C SER A 200 7.00 -7.33 2.79
N PHE A 201 7.84 -6.45 2.23
CA PHE A 201 8.26 -6.49 0.84
C PHE A 201 9.31 -7.57 0.51
N MET A 202 9.83 -8.30 1.50
CA MET A 202 10.68 -9.48 1.27
C MET A 202 9.87 -10.73 0.89
N THR A 203 8.54 -10.64 0.89
CA THR A 203 7.66 -11.73 0.44
C THR A 203 7.36 -11.62 -1.05
N GLU A 204 7.09 -12.74 -1.73
CA GLU A 204 6.78 -12.75 -3.18
C GLU A 204 5.59 -11.84 -3.56
N LYS A 205 4.64 -11.65 -2.65
CA LYS A 205 3.40 -10.89 -2.88
C LYS A 205 3.08 -9.99 -1.67
N PRO A 206 3.78 -8.85 -1.52
CA PRO A 206 3.57 -7.96 -0.39
C PRO A 206 2.11 -7.54 -0.32
N SER A 207 1.51 -7.77 0.84
CA SER A 207 0.09 -7.55 1.07
C SER A 207 -0.14 -7.01 2.48
N PHE A 208 -1.03 -6.03 2.58
CA PHE A 208 -1.40 -5.36 3.81
C PHE A 208 -2.92 -5.41 3.98
N LYS A 209 -3.40 -5.32 5.23
CA LYS A 209 -4.82 -5.18 5.54
C LYS A 209 -5.05 -3.88 6.32
N ILE A 210 -6.20 -3.25 6.07
CA ILE A 210 -6.72 -2.18 6.90
C ILE A 210 -7.56 -2.80 8.02
N LEU A 211 -7.14 -2.63 9.27
CA LEU A 211 -7.91 -3.01 10.44
C LEU A 211 -8.58 -1.77 11.04
N TRP A 212 -9.90 -1.69 10.88
CA TRP A 212 -10.70 -0.60 11.41
C TRP A 212 -10.80 -0.67 12.94
N LYS A 213 -10.57 0.48 13.60
CA LYS A 213 -10.69 0.64 15.04
C LYS A 213 -11.56 1.84 15.36
N LEU A 214 -12.43 1.72 16.35
CA LEU A 214 -13.17 2.87 16.85
C LEU A 214 -12.20 3.74 17.67
N ILE A 215 -12.02 5.01 17.29
CA ILE A 215 -11.37 6.06 18.09
C ILE A 215 -12.35 6.44 19.20
N VAL A 216 -12.26 5.69 20.28
CA VAL A 216 -13.11 5.87 21.45
C VAL A 216 -12.52 7.02 22.28
N ASN A 217 -12.89 8.25 21.96
CA ASN A 217 -12.42 9.45 22.66
C ASN A 217 -13.33 9.72 23.88
N GLY A 218 -13.07 9.04 25.01
CA GLY A 218 -13.82 9.18 26.27
C GLY A 218 -13.54 8.09 27.32
N LYS A 219 -14.10 8.22 28.54
CA LYS A 219 -14.17 7.12 29.53
C LYS A 219 -15.33 6.20 29.17
N HIS A 220 -15.10 5.16 28.38
CA HIS A 220 -16.15 4.19 28.05
C HIS A 220 -16.06 2.99 28.98
N LYS A 221 -17.22 2.56 29.48
CA LYS A 221 -17.34 1.30 30.20
C LYS A 221 -17.57 0.20 29.16
N ILE A 222 -16.62 -0.72 29.04
CA ILE A 222 -16.82 -1.95 28.27
C ILE A 222 -17.86 -2.77 29.03
N ILE A 223 -18.99 -3.05 28.39
CA ILE A 223 -20.02 -3.94 28.92
C ILE A 223 -19.58 -5.36 28.52
N LYS A 224 -19.07 -6.12 29.48
CA LYS A 224 -18.62 -7.51 29.28
C LYS A 224 -19.72 -8.51 29.61
N ASN A 225 -20.67 -8.13 30.45
CA ASN A 225 -21.73 -8.99 30.95
C ASN A 225 -23.07 -8.24 30.94
N ALA A 226 -23.65 -8.09 29.74
CA ALA A 226 -24.93 -7.44 29.59
C ALA A 226 -26.10 -8.42 29.83
N LEU A 227 -27.16 -7.92 30.47
CA LEU A 227 -28.49 -8.52 30.37
C LEU A 227 -29.26 -7.84 29.24
N VAL A 228 -29.77 -8.64 28.30
CA VAL A 228 -30.63 -8.19 27.21
C VAL A 228 -32.06 -8.66 27.48
N VAL A 229 -32.98 -7.71 27.61
CA VAL A 229 -34.41 -7.96 27.86
C VAL A 229 -35.21 -7.49 26.65
N MET A 230 -35.77 -8.45 25.91
CA MET A 230 -36.62 -8.18 24.75
C MET A 230 -38.12 -8.31 25.12
N ILE A 231 -38.89 -7.28 24.79
CA ILE A 231 -40.35 -7.27 24.93
C ILE A 231 -40.95 -7.18 23.52
N ALA A 232 -41.39 -8.31 22.99
CA ALA A 232 -42.05 -8.41 21.70
C ALA A 232 -43.58 -8.50 21.88
N ILE A 233 -44.27 -7.39 21.63
CA ILE A 233 -45.73 -7.28 21.68
C ILE A 233 -46.27 -7.37 20.25
N SER A 234 -46.89 -8.49 19.94
CA SER A 234 -47.44 -8.76 18.59
C SER A 234 -48.95 -8.95 18.57
N GLU A 235 -49.58 -9.06 19.74
CA GLU A 235 -51.02 -9.26 19.88
C GLU A 235 -51.63 -8.16 20.75
N TYR A 236 -52.71 -7.56 20.28
CA TYR A 236 -53.39 -6.44 20.93
C TYR A 236 -54.82 -6.83 21.34
N ILE A 237 -55.41 -6.07 22.26
CA ILE A 237 -56.82 -6.30 22.67
C ILE A 237 -57.76 -5.77 21.61
N ASP A 238 -57.45 -4.59 21.06
CA ASP A 238 -58.16 -3.95 19.98
C ASP A 238 -57.31 -4.07 18.71
N ASP A 239 -57.53 -5.16 17.97
CA ASP A 239 -56.82 -5.45 16.71
C ASP A 239 -57.34 -4.60 15.54
N THR A 240 -58.48 -3.94 15.72
CA THR A 240 -59.02 -2.98 14.75
C THR A 240 -58.26 -1.67 14.79
N LYS A 241 -57.93 -1.18 15.99
CA LYS A 241 -57.09 0.00 16.18
C LYS A 241 -55.60 -0.32 15.99
N TRP A 242 -55.16 -1.48 16.48
CA TRP A 242 -53.75 -1.90 16.46
C TRP A 242 -53.62 -3.29 15.85
N PRO A 243 -53.47 -3.39 14.53
CA PRO A 243 -53.36 -4.67 13.86
C PRO A 243 -52.23 -5.51 14.47
N ASN A 244 -52.50 -6.79 14.72
CA ASN A 244 -51.49 -7.71 15.21
C ASN A 244 -50.28 -7.73 14.27
N ILE A 245 -49.08 -7.84 14.83
CA ILE A 245 -47.82 -7.79 14.06
C ILE A 245 -47.36 -9.23 13.79
N PRO A 246 -47.73 -9.86 12.66
CA PRO A 246 -47.36 -11.24 12.40
C PRO A 246 -45.83 -11.38 12.34
N ASN A 247 -45.33 -12.56 12.72
CA ASN A 247 -43.92 -12.94 12.64
C ASN A 247 -42.93 -12.19 13.55
N LEU A 248 -43.36 -11.21 14.34
CA LEU A 248 -42.47 -10.48 15.25
C LEU A 248 -41.74 -11.43 16.22
N LYS A 249 -42.48 -12.34 16.85
CA LYS A 249 -41.91 -13.33 17.79
C LYS A 249 -41.17 -14.48 17.10
N LYS A 250 -41.55 -14.83 15.87
CA LYS A 250 -40.96 -15.99 15.17
C LYS A 250 -39.68 -15.64 14.42
N LYS A 251 -39.61 -14.47 13.79
CA LYS A 251 -38.48 -14.05 12.95
C LYS A 251 -37.57 -13.06 13.67
N ASN A 252 -38.12 -11.95 14.17
CA ASN A 252 -37.29 -10.88 14.71
C ASN A 252 -36.68 -11.27 16.07
N ALA A 253 -37.48 -11.89 16.96
CA ALA A 253 -36.95 -12.34 18.25
C ALA A 253 -35.84 -13.40 18.10
N ARG A 254 -35.91 -14.27 17.07
CA ARG A 254 -34.84 -15.22 16.76
C ARG A 254 -33.57 -14.52 16.30
N ASN A 255 -33.68 -13.51 15.43
CA ASN A 255 -32.52 -12.76 14.97
C ASN A 255 -31.81 -12.03 16.12
N TYR A 256 -32.57 -11.35 17.00
CA TYR A 256 -31.99 -10.70 18.16
C TYR A 256 -31.39 -11.69 19.15
N GLN A 257 -32.06 -12.82 19.37
CA GLN A 257 -31.52 -13.88 20.22
C GLN A 257 -30.20 -14.39 19.66
N GLN A 258 -30.10 -14.66 18.36
CA GLN A 258 -28.85 -15.09 17.72
C GLN A 258 -27.73 -14.07 17.95
N ILE A 259 -27.95 -12.80 17.62
CA ILE A 259 -26.93 -11.76 17.76
C ILE A 259 -26.51 -11.62 19.24
N PHE A 260 -27.45 -11.41 20.15
CA PHE A 260 -27.10 -11.09 21.53
C PHE A 260 -26.65 -12.29 22.34
N ARG A 261 -27.27 -13.47 22.14
CA ARG A 261 -26.96 -14.66 22.92
C ARG A 261 -25.83 -15.48 22.31
N GLU A 262 -25.84 -15.68 20.99
CA GLU A 262 -24.89 -16.59 20.34
C GLU A 262 -23.63 -15.86 19.89
N GLU A 263 -23.75 -14.67 19.30
CA GLU A 263 -22.59 -13.91 18.79
C GLU A 263 -21.93 -13.06 19.88
N LEU A 264 -22.72 -12.37 20.71
CA LEU A 264 -22.21 -11.49 21.76
C LEU A 264 -22.10 -12.16 23.15
N ASN A 265 -22.59 -13.40 23.30
CA ASN A 265 -22.57 -14.17 24.54
C ASN A 265 -23.18 -13.42 25.76
N TYR A 266 -24.20 -12.60 25.51
CA TYR A 266 -24.96 -11.92 26.56
C TYR A 266 -26.13 -12.77 27.02
N GLN A 267 -26.56 -12.54 28.26
CA GLN A 267 -27.76 -13.18 28.76
C GLN A 267 -28.98 -12.56 28.08
N PHE A 268 -29.77 -13.39 27.41
CA PHE A 268 -30.94 -12.93 26.66
C PHE A 268 -32.23 -13.46 27.27
N MET A 269 -33.14 -12.56 27.61
CA MET A 269 -34.48 -12.89 28.10
C MET A 269 -35.54 -12.23 27.23
N SER A 270 -36.65 -12.94 27.01
CA SER A 270 -37.80 -12.41 26.29
C SER A 270 -39.11 -12.74 26.98
N ASN A 271 -40.14 -11.93 26.71
CA ASN A 271 -41.49 -12.20 27.18
C ASN A 271 -42.06 -13.50 26.59
N LYS A 272 -42.67 -14.33 27.44
CA LYS A 272 -43.27 -15.61 27.02
C LYS A 272 -44.52 -15.41 26.16
N HIS A 273 -45.33 -14.38 26.42
CA HIS A 273 -46.60 -14.17 25.75
C HIS A 273 -46.57 -12.96 24.81
N PRO A 274 -47.01 -13.10 23.56
CA PRO A 274 -47.03 -12.03 22.56
C PRO A 274 -48.00 -10.88 22.88
N LYS A 275 -48.97 -11.13 23.77
CA LYS A 275 -49.92 -10.15 24.28
C LYS A 275 -49.46 -9.70 25.66
N MET A 276 -49.18 -8.40 25.82
CA MET A 276 -48.83 -7.82 27.12
C MET A 276 -49.55 -6.50 27.32
N GLN A 277 -50.16 -6.31 28.49
CA GLN A 277 -50.67 -5.03 28.92
C GLN A 277 -49.57 -4.23 29.63
N LYS A 278 -49.74 -2.91 29.73
CA LYS A 278 -48.85 -1.98 30.47
C LYS A 278 -48.40 -2.53 31.83
N ARG A 279 -49.34 -2.97 32.67
CA ARG A 279 -49.04 -3.57 33.99
C ARG A 279 -48.18 -4.83 33.89
N SER A 280 -48.40 -5.65 32.87
CA SER A 280 -47.61 -6.86 32.63
C SER A 280 -46.19 -6.54 32.18
N VAL A 281 -46.01 -5.49 31.35
CA VAL A 281 -44.69 -4.99 30.93
C VAL A 281 -43.92 -4.46 32.13
N GLN A 282 -44.56 -3.63 32.95
CA GLN A 282 -43.99 -3.12 34.20
C GLN A 282 -43.60 -4.25 35.15
N SER A 283 -44.50 -5.22 35.38
CA SER A 283 -44.24 -6.38 36.24
C SER A 283 -43.12 -7.27 35.69
N PHE A 284 -42.95 -7.33 34.37
CA PHE A 284 -41.87 -8.05 33.73
C PHE A 284 -40.53 -7.33 33.93
N LEU A 285 -40.47 -6.02 33.69
CA LEU A 285 -39.26 -5.20 33.85
C LEU A 285 -38.81 -5.09 35.31
N ALA A 286 -39.76 -5.03 36.26
CA ALA A 286 -39.46 -4.97 37.69
C ALA A 286 -38.62 -6.15 38.19
N LYS A 287 -38.68 -7.31 37.53
CA LYS A 287 -37.86 -8.49 37.86
C LYS A 287 -36.37 -8.26 37.63
N PHE A 288 -36.02 -7.29 36.79
CA PHE A 288 -34.64 -7.00 36.41
C PHE A 288 -34.09 -5.75 37.11
N ALA A 289 -34.94 -4.93 37.72
CA ALA A 289 -34.55 -3.68 38.38
C ALA A 289 -33.63 -3.89 39.60
N ALA A 290 -33.70 -5.05 40.25
CA ALA A 290 -32.92 -5.39 41.44
C ALA A 290 -31.66 -6.23 41.15
N ASN A 291 -31.37 -6.55 39.89
CA ASN A 291 -30.24 -7.41 39.56
C ASN A 291 -28.97 -6.57 39.32
N HIS A 292 -27.99 -6.70 40.22
CA HIS A 292 -26.69 -6.02 40.17
C HIS A 292 -25.55 -6.87 39.57
N GLU A 293 -25.86 -8.06 39.04
CA GLU A 293 -24.86 -9.01 38.51
C GLU A 293 -24.34 -8.61 37.11
N TYR A 294 -25.03 -7.70 36.43
CA TYR A 294 -24.70 -7.24 35.08
C TYR A 294 -24.04 -5.88 35.09
N ASP A 295 -23.07 -5.67 34.20
CA ASP A 295 -22.39 -4.38 34.05
C ASP A 295 -23.10 -3.43 33.07
N GLY A 296 -24.14 -3.94 32.39
CA GLY A 296 -25.08 -3.20 31.56
C GLY A 296 -26.44 -3.90 31.36
N LEU A 297 -27.48 -3.11 31.11
CA LEU A 297 -28.84 -3.57 30.81
C LEU A 297 -29.28 -3.00 29.47
N ILE A 298 -29.68 -3.87 28.54
CA ILE A 298 -30.19 -3.51 27.21
C ILE A 298 -31.66 -3.91 27.15
N ILE A 299 -32.56 -2.96 26.94
CA ILE A 299 -33.99 -3.21 26.81
C ILE A 299 -34.40 -2.96 25.35
N ILE A 300 -34.98 -3.98 24.72
CA ILE A 300 -35.48 -3.92 23.35
C ILE A 300 -36.99 -4.05 23.39
N ILE A 301 -37.72 -3.03 22.98
CA ILE A 301 -39.18 -3.05 22.91
C ILE A 301 -39.57 -3.09 21.44
N CYS A 302 -40.33 -4.11 21.05
CA CYS A 302 -40.89 -4.24 19.72
C CYS A 302 -42.41 -4.32 19.83
N GLY A 303 -43.10 -3.34 19.27
CA GLY A 303 -44.56 -3.25 19.24
C GLY A 303 -44.98 -1.96 18.55
N HIS A 304 -46.29 -1.70 18.54
CA HIS A 304 -46.81 -0.39 18.12
C HIS A 304 -46.40 0.69 19.11
N GLY A 305 -46.21 1.90 18.60
CA GLY A 305 -45.92 3.09 19.38
C GLY A 305 -46.75 4.26 18.86
N GLU A 306 -47.26 5.08 19.78
CA GLU A 306 -47.93 6.35 19.49
C GLU A 306 -47.30 7.43 20.40
N ASN A 307 -47.40 8.69 20.01
CA ASN A 307 -46.95 9.80 20.84
C ASN A 307 -47.73 9.81 22.17
N GLY A 308 -47.07 9.47 23.27
CA GLY A 308 -47.68 9.46 24.61
C GLY A 308 -47.35 8.20 25.42
N ASN A 309 -48.06 8.02 26.54
CA ASN A 309 -47.74 7.04 27.57
C ASN A 309 -48.45 5.69 27.33
N MET A 310 -48.24 5.12 26.14
CA MET A 310 -48.86 3.88 25.64
C MET A 310 -48.43 2.61 26.40
N LEU A 311 -47.17 2.55 26.84
CA LEU A 311 -46.57 1.44 27.58
C LEU A 311 -46.27 1.79 29.04
#